data_AF-A0A101EP22-F1
#
_entry.id   AF-A0A101EP22-F1
#
_cell.length_a   1.000
_cell.length_b   1.000
_cell.length_c   1.000
_cell.angle_alpha   90.00
_cell.angle_beta   90.00
_cell.angle_gamma   90.00
#
_symmetry.space_group_name_H-M   'P 1'
#
loop_
_entity.id
_entity.type
_entity.pdbx_description
1 polymer ?
#
loop_
_entity_poly.entity_id
_entity_poly.type
_entity_poly.pdbx_seq_one_letter_code
_entity_poly.pdbx_strand_id
1 'polypeptide(L)'
;QKGDEVTEELLKKIIEAGIKEIDVFEKDKVVTYQILPKEPIKYKRRLLSLKKAALNYPGWLSAAAFEETAWVLTAAAIEGKVDPLIGLKENVIVGQLIPAGTGLDVFAGIQVEETPRAAVEEELA
;
A
#
# COMPACT_ATOMS: atom_id res chain seq x y z
N GLN A 1 37.33 -13.79 -9.63
CA GLN A 1 38.14 -13.70 -8.39
C GLN A 1 37.72 -14.89 -7.54
N LYS A 2 38.64 -15.75 -7.10
CA LYS A 2 38.28 -16.91 -6.26
C LYS A 2 37.76 -16.35 -4.93
N GLY A 3 36.47 -16.52 -4.65
CA GLY A 3 35.92 -16.28 -3.32
C GLY A 3 36.40 -17.38 -2.38
N ASP A 4 36.58 -17.03 -1.11
CA ASP A 4 36.92 -18.01 -0.08
C ASP A 4 35.73 -18.94 0.18
N GLU A 5 36.02 -20.22 0.42
CA GLU A 5 35.00 -21.20 0.78
C GLU A 5 34.40 -20.85 2.14
N VAL A 6 33.07 -20.94 2.26
CA VAL A 6 32.36 -20.64 3.50
C VAL A 6 32.71 -21.71 4.54
N THR A 7 33.73 -21.42 5.35
CA THR A 7 34.21 -22.25 6.46
C THR A 7 33.63 -21.74 7.78
N GLU A 8 33.48 -22.62 8.77
CA GLU A 8 32.95 -22.26 10.10
C GLU A 8 33.77 -21.17 10.80
N GLU A 9 35.07 -21.12 10.53
CA GLU A 9 35.98 -20.07 11.02
C GLU A 9 35.70 -18.71 10.38
N LEU A 10 35.37 -18.69 9.09
CA LEU A 10 34.98 -17.49 8.38
C LEU A 10 33.64 -16.97 8.94
N LEU A 11 32.68 -17.87 9.18
CA LEU A 11 31.39 -17.52 9.76
C LEU A 11 31.53 -16.88 11.15
N LYS A 12 32.40 -17.44 12.00
CA LYS A 12 32.71 -16.87 13.32
C LYS A 12 33.35 -15.49 13.23
N LYS A 13 34.32 -15.29 12.33
CA LYS A 13 34.93 -13.96 12.08
C LYS A 13 33.92 -12.95 11.56
N ILE A 14 32.96 -13.38 10.73
CA ILE A 14 31.91 -12.51 10.17
C ILE A 14 30.93 -12.08 11.27
N ILE A 15 30.59 -12.99 12.19
CA ILE A 15 29.77 -12.69 13.37
C ILE A 15 30.50 -11.73 14.33
N GLU A 16 31.80 -11.96 14.60
CA GLU A 16 32.63 -11.05 15.41
C GLU A 16 32.79 -9.67 14.77
N ALA A 17 32.88 -9.62 13.44
CA ALA A 17 32.97 -8.38 12.68
C ALA A 17 31.62 -7.63 12.56
N GLY A 18 30.51 -8.21 13.05
CA GLY A 18 29.20 -7.56 13.06
C GLY A 18 28.57 -7.39 11.66
N ILE A 19 28.97 -8.21 10.69
CA ILE A 19 28.46 -8.15 9.32
C ILE A 19 27.04 -8.72 9.30
N LYS A 20 26.08 -7.92 8.80
CA LYS A 20 24.65 -8.26 8.85
C LYS A 20 24.18 -9.14 7.69
N GLU A 21 24.78 -8.96 6.52
CA GLU A 21 24.45 -9.67 5.28
C GLU A 21 25.75 -10.09 4.57
N ILE A 22 25.77 -11.30 4.04
CA ILE A 22 26.82 -11.78 3.13
C ILE A 22 26.21 -12.26 1.83
N ASP A 23 26.88 -11.95 0.73
CA ASP A 23 26.53 -12.46 -0.59
C ASP A 23 27.39 -13.68 -0.89
N VAL A 24 26.77 -14.85 -0.98
CA VAL A 24 27.46 -16.11 -1.30
C VAL A 24 27.24 -16.41 -2.78
N PHE A 25 28.32 -16.65 -3.51
CA PHE A 25 28.28 -17.03 -4.92
C PHE A 25 28.21 -18.55 -5.05
N GLU A 26 27.08 -19.08 -5.49
CA GLU A 26 26.89 -20.51 -5.73
C GLU A 26 26.47 -20.74 -7.19
N LYS A 27 27.33 -21.40 -7.98
CA LYS A 27 27.06 -21.88 -9.35
C LYS A 27 26.22 -20.90 -10.22
N ASP A 28 26.69 -19.66 -10.38
CA ASP A 28 26.06 -18.53 -11.12
C ASP A 28 24.91 -17.77 -10.43
N LYS A 29 24.60 -18.04 -9.14
CA LYS A 29 23.62 -17.25 -8.37
C LYS A 29 24.27 -16.61 -7.15
N VAL A 30 23.93 -15.35 -6.92
CA VAL A 30 24.25 -14.62 -5.69
C VAL A 30 23.09 -14.84 -4.73
N VAL A 31 23.35 -15.48 -3.59
CA VAL A 31 22.37 -15.69 -2.53
C VAL A 31 22.80 -14.86 -1.32
N THR A 32 21.95 -13.91 -0.95
CA THR A 32 22.17 -13.06 0.22
C THR A 32 21.68 -13.79 1.47
N TYR A 33 22.61 -14.12 2.38
CA TYR A 33 22.29 -14.70 3.68
C TYR A 33 22.33 -13.64 4.77
N GLN A 34 21.24 -13.55 5.53
CA GLN A 34 21.16 -12.67 6.69
C GLN A 34 21.71 -13.38 7.92
N ILE A 35 22.79 -12.85 8.48
CA ILE A 35 23.49 -13.45 9.63
C ILE A 35 23.04 -12.82 10.94
N LEU A 36 22.76 -11.51 10.94
CA LEU A 36 22.30 -10.77 12.12
C LEU A 36 20.92 -10.14 11.89
N PRO A 37 20.06 -10.10 12.93
CA PRO A 37 18.77 -9.45 12.84
C PRO A 37 18.93 -7.94 12.58
N LYS A 38 18.10 -7.39 11.69
CA LYS A 38 18.02 -5.95 11.45
C LYS A 38 17.41 -5.27 12.67
N GLU A 39 17.90 -4.08 12.99
CA GLU A 39 17.30 -3.28 14.07
C GLU A 39 15.90 -2.80 13.66
N PRO A 40 14.95 -2.76 14.60
CA PRO A 40 13.62 -2.24 14.31
C PRO A 40 13.69 -0.74 13.99
N ILE A 41 12.81 -0.28 13.11
CA ILE A 41 12.71 1.13 12.74
C ILE A 41 12.31 1.94 13.97
N LYS A 42 13.13 2.93 14.34
CA LYS A 42 12.82 3.90 15.39
C LYS A 42 12.07 5.07 14.78
N TYR A 43 10.88 5.39 15.29
CA TYR A 43 10.08 6.52 14.83
C TYR A 43 9.56 7.36 16.02
N LYS A 44 9.23 8.63 15.76
CA LYS A 44 8.59 9.53 16.73
C LYS A 44 7.29 10.07 16.16
N ARG A 45 6.24 10.14 16.99
CA ARG A 45 4.96 10.72 16.60
C ARG A 45 5.13 12.23 16.34
N ARG A 46 4.60 12.72 15.22
CA ARG A 46 4.54 14.16 14.93
C ARG A 46 3.09 14.62 15.03
N LEU A 47 2.88 15.78 15.65
CA LEU A 47 1.59 16.46 15.63
C LEU A 47 1.57 17.40 14.41
N LEU A 48 0.56 17.27 13.57
CA LEU A 48 0.34 18.11 12.39
C LEU A 48 -0.96 18.89 12.56
N SER A 49 -1.01 20.10 12.01
CA SER A 49 -2.27 20.83 11.87
C SER A 49 -3.17 20.16 10.84
N LEU A 50 -4.48 20.39 10.94
CA LEU A 50 -5.47 19.83 10.01
C LEU A 50 -5.10 20.10 8.54
N LYS A 51 -4.74 21.34 8.21
CA LYS A 51 -4.30 21.73 6.85
C LYS A 51 -3.08 20.94 6.39
N LYS A 52 -2.04 20.82 7.23
CA LYS A 52 -0.84 20.06 6.88
C LYS A 52 -1.14 18.56 6.73
N ALA A 53 -1.99 18.01 7.58
CA ALA A 53 -2.39 16.62 7.47
C ALA A 53 -3.16 16.35 6.17
N ALA A 54 -4.06 17.25 5.77
CA ALA A 54 -4.84 17.14 4.53
C ALA A 54 -3.97 17.19 3.26
N LEU A 55 -2.94 18.05 3.22
CA LEU A 55 -2.01 18.15 2.08
C LEU A 55 -1.03 16.97 1.98
N ASN A 56 -0.74 16.27 3.09
CA ASN A 56 0.13 15.09 3.11
C ASN A 56 -0.64 13.78 2.87
N TYR A 57 -1.88 13.85 2.37
CA TYR A 57 -2.65 12.67 2.01
C TYR A 57 -1.98 11.95 0.81
N PRO A 58 -1.92 10.60 0.80
CA PRO A 58 -1.24 9.84 -0.26
C PRO A 58 -1.86 10.01 -1.66
N GLY A 59 -3.16 10.25 -1.77
CA GLY A 59 -3.85 10.54 -3.03
C GLY A 59 -3.65 12.00 -3.45
N TRP A 60 -3.02 12.22 -4.60
CA TRP A 60 -2.75 13.58 -5.10
C TRP A 60 -4.02 14.28 -5.59
N LEU A 61 -5.02 13.54 -6.08
CA LEU A 61 -6.24 14.10 -6.64
C LEU A 61 -7.08 14.77 -5.53
N SER A 62 -7.22 14.11 -4.38
CA SER A 62 -7.84 14.71 -3.20
C SER A 62 -7.06 15.89 -2.64
N ALA A 63 -5.73 15.77 -2.58
CA ALA A 63 -4.89 16.83 -2.07
C ALA A 63 -4.99 18.09 -2.94
N ALA A 64 -4.98 17.93 -4.27
CA ALA A 64 -5.11 19.01 -5.24
C ALA A 64 -6.48 19.71 -5.19
N ALA A 65 -7.54 18.98 -4.84
CA ALA A 65 -8.89 19.52 -4.69
C ALA A 65 -9.11 20.26 -3.35
N PHE A 66 -8.18 20.18 -2.40
CA PHE A 66 -8.28 20.89 -1.12
C PHE A 66 -7.72 22.32 -1.23
N GLU A 67 -6.41 22.46 -1.41
CA GLU A 67 -5.70 23.73 -1.57
C GLU A 67 -4.40 23.52 -2.37
N GLU A 68 -3.71 24.61 -2.75
CA GLU A 68 -2.38 24.57 -3.38
C GLU A 68 -2.32 23.73 -4.68
N THR A 69 -3.44 23.67 -5.42
CA THR A 69 -3.69 22.80 -6.58
C THR A 69 -2.55 22.79 -7.60
N ALA A 70 -2.03 23.96 -7.99
CA ALA A 70 -0.96 24.04 -8.98
C ALA A 70 0.34 23.36 -8.51
N TRP A 71 0.69 23.51 -7.23
CA TRP A 71 1.88 22.89 -6.66
C TRP A 71 1.70 21.36 -6.54
N VAL A 72 0.53 20.91 -6.07
CA VAL A 72 0.24 19.47 -5.93
C VAL A 72 0.27 18.77 -7.30
N LEU A 73 -0.35 19.35 -8.32
CA LEU A 73 -0.35 18.78 -9.68
C LEU A 73 1.06 18.77 -10.28
N THR A 74 1.84 19.83 -10.08
CA THR A 74 3.22 19.89 -10.59
C THR A 74 4.11 18.85 -9.92
N ALA A 75 4.03 18.70 -8.59
CA ALA A 75 4.78 17.70 -7.85
C ALA A 75 4.38 16.27 -8.28
N ALA A 76 3.08 16.00 -8.41
CA ALA A 76 2.59 14.71 -8.87
C ALA A 76 3.06 14.38 -10.31
N ALA A 77 3.06 15.37 -11.21
CA ALA A 77 3.53 15.21 -12.58
C ALA A 77 5.05 14.94 -12.65
N ILE A 78 5.86 15.64 -11.84
CA ILE A 78 7.31 15.43 -11.77
C ILE A 78 7.64 14.04 -11.22
N GLU A 79 6.93 13.62 -10.18
CA GLU A 79 7.15 12.31 -9.53
C GLU A 79 6.50 11.15 -10.32
N GLY A 80 5.66 11.43 -11.32
CA GLY A 80 4.91 10.41 -12.06
C GLY A 80 3.90 9.65 -11.18
N LYS A 81 3.32 10.33 -10.18
CA LYS A 81 2.41 9.71 -9.21
C LYS A 81 1.09 9.29 -9.84
N VAL A 82 0.66 8.07 -9.53
CA VAL A 82 -0.67 7.54 -9.88
C VAL A 82 -1.57 7.62 -8.66
N ASP A 83 -2.80 8.12 -8.83
CA ASP A 83 -3.81 8.12 -7.77
C ASP A 83 -4.61 6.80 -7.84
N PRO A 84 -4.63 5.98 -6.77
CA PRO A 84 -5.34 4.71 -6.78
C PRO A 84 -6.85 4.85 -6.53
N LEU A 85 -7.40 6.05 -6.31
CA LEU A 85 -8.84 6.31 -6.12
C LEU A 85 -9.47 5.51 -4.97
N ILE A 86 -8.75 5.34 -3.85
CA ILE A 86 -9.23 4.55 -2.71
C ILE A 86 -10.09 5.38 -1.75
N GLY A 87 -10.00 6.71 -1.81
CA GLY A 87 -10.67 7.61 -0.86
C GLY A 87 -12.04 8.09 -1.33
N LEU A 88 -12.77 8.76 -0.44
CA LEU A 88 -14.11 9.26 -0.75
C LEU A 88 -14.08 10.40 -1.77
N LYS A 89 -13.18 11.37 -1.58
CA LYS A 89 -13.16 12.60 -2.39
C LYS A 89 -12.74 12.33 -3.82
N GLU A 90 -11.75 11.47 -4.03
CA GLU A 90 -11.29 11.08 -5.36
C GLU A 90 -12.42 10.43 -6.16
N ASN A 91 -13.13 9.48 -5.54
CA ASN A 91 -14.26 8.80 -6.18
C ASN A 91 -15.40 9.77 -6.52
N VAL A 92 -15.71 10.73 -5.64
CA VAL A 92 -16.70 11.78 -5.92
C VAL A 92 -16.28 12.65 -7.11
N ILE A 93 -15.01 13.05 -7.20
CA ILE A 93 -14.50 13.89 -8.29
C ILE A 93 -14.55 13.15 -9.63
N VAL A 94 -14.19 11.86 -9.63
CA VAL A 94 -14.19 11.02 -10.85
C VAL A 94 -15.61 10.58 -11.23
N GLY A 95 -16.53 10.50 -10.27
CA GLY A 95 -17.90 10.03 -10.47
C GLY A 95 -18.07 8.51 -10.29
N GLN A 96 -17.17 7.88 -9.54
CA GLN A 96 -17.28 6.46 -9.14
C GLN A 96 -18.05 6.32 -7.82
N LEU A 97 -18.51 5.10 -7.50
CA LEU A 97 -19.12 4.82 -6.21
C LEU A 97 -18.12 5.09 -5.09
N ILE A 98 -18.56 5.81 -4.06
CA ILE A 98 -17.72 6.06 -2.89
C ILE A 98 -17.53 4.77 -2.08
N PRO A 99 -16.37 4.56 -1.45
CA PRO A 99 -16.08 3.39 -0.62
C PRO A 99 -16.75 3.51 0.76
N ALA A 100 -18.05 3.79 0.78
CA ALA A 100 -18.86 3.98 1.97
C ALA A 100 -20.33 3.61 1.67
N GLY A 101 -21.03 3.13 2.69
CA GLY A 101 -22.43 2.71 2.55
C GLY A 101 -22.58 1.61 1.50
N THR A 102 -23.51 1.80 0.55
CA THR A 102 -23.79 0.85 -0.53
C THR A 102 -22.68 0.72 -1.57
N GLY A 103 -21.70 1.62 -1.56
CA GLY A 103 -20.51 1.52 -2.42
C GLY A 103 -19.39 0.66 -1.85
N LEU A 104 -19.59 0.01 -0.69
CA LEU A 104 -18.68 -1.02 -0.19
C LEU A 104 -18.87 -2.34 -0.95
N ASP A 105 -17.78 -3.08 -1.15
CA ASP A 105 -17.78 -4.36 -1.86
C ASP A 105 -18.76 -5.38 -1.26
N VAL A 106 -19.03 -5.30 0.05
CA VAL A 106 -19.99 -6.19 0.75
C VAL A 106 -21.42 -6.03 0.21
N PHE A 107 -21.77 -4.84 -0.27
CA PHE A 107 -23.07 -4.56 -0.86
C PHE A 107 -23.05 -4.61 -2.39
N ALA A 108 -21.89 -4.83 -3.01
CA ALA A 108 -21.76 -4.97 -4.45
C ALA A 108 -22.27 -6.35 -4.90
N GLY A 109 -23.20 -6.36 -5.85
CA GLY A 109 -23.65 -7.61 -6.48
C GLY A 109 -24.53 -8.52 -5.61
N ILE A 110 -25.25 -7.96 -4.63
CA ILE A 110 -26.25 -8.72 -3.86
C ILE A 110 -27.26 -9.37 -4.82
N GLN A 111 -27.31 -10.70 -4.82
CA GLN A 111 -28.33 -11.45 -5.52
C GLN A 111 -29.59 -11.48 -4.67
N VAL A 112 -30.67 -10.91 -5.19
CA VAL A 112 -31.98 -10.92 -4.54
C VAL A 112 -32.77 -12.07 -5.14
N GLU A 113 -33.10 -13.07 -4.32
CA GLU A 113 -34.06 -14.10 -4.68
C GLU A 113 -35.46 -13.67 -4.21
N GLU A 114 -36.41 -13.58 -5.14
CA GLU A 114 -37.80 -13.31 -4.81
C GLU A 114 -38.46 -14.59 -4.31
N THR A 115 -38.95 -14.59 -3.06
CA THR A 115 -39.76 -15.70 -2.57
C THR A 115 -41.11 -15.68 -3.30
N PRO A 116 -41.66 -16.82 -3.74
CA PRO A 116 -42.86 -16.91 -4.58
C PRO A 116 -44.17 -16.38 -3.98
N ARG A 117 -44.13 -15.72 -2.81
CA ARG A 117 -45.31 -15.15 -2.16
C ARG A 117 -45.98 -14.06 -3.00
N ALA A 118 -45.23 -13.37 -3.86
CA ALA A 118 -45.77 -12.36 -4.78
C ALA A 118 -46.62 -12.97 -5.92
N ALA A 119 -46.29 -14.17 -6.40
CA ALA A 119 -47.08 -14.85 -7.45
C ALA A 119 -48.45 -15.32 -6.93
N VAL A 120 -48.56 -15.62 -5.62
CA VAL A 120 -49.82 -16.07 -5.01
C VAL A 120 -50.84 -14.93 -4.89
N GLU A 121 -50.40 -13.68 -4.73
CA GLU A 121 -51.31 -12.53 -4.69
C GLU A 121 -51.82 -12.12 -6.08
N GLU A 122 -51.04 -12.36 -7.13
CA GLU A 122 -51.41 -12.05 -8.52
C GLU A 122 -52.38 -13.10 -9.13
N GLU A 123 -52.28 -14.37 -8.73
CA GLU A 123 -53.28 -15.40 -9.11
C GLU A 123 -54.62 -15.29 -8.36
N LEU A 124 -54.67 -14.56 -7.25
CA LEU A 124 -55.89 -14.36 -6.44
C LEU A 124 -56.64 -13.05 -6.73
N ALA A 125 -56.15 -12.20 -7.65
CA ALA A 125 -56.77 -10.95 -8.08
C ALA A 125 -57.48 -11.10 -9.45
#